data_AF-A0A9E5E3B2-F1
#
_entry.id   AF-A0A9E5E3B2-F1
#
_cell.length_a   1.000
_cell.length_b   1.000
_cell.length_c   1.000
_cell.angle_alpha   90.00
_cell.angle_beta   90.00
_cell.angle_gamma   90.00
#
_symmetry.space_group_name_H-M   'P 1'
#
loop_
_entity.id
_entity.type
_entity.pdbx_description
1 polymer ?
#
loop_
_entity_poly.entity_id
_entity_poly.type
_entity_poly.pdbx_seq_one_letter_code
_entity_poly.pdbx_strand_id
1 'polypeptide(L)'
;MELPVVDQDFLRELVKVSRQKHHHVKWVDRDGTDRVTTVSQTEVVRLNALAQRLRIGKTELMRQAAHLPAARKISAVSSHTKIDSAAISATNL
;
A
#
# COMPACT_ATOMS: atom_id res chain seq x y z
N MET A 1 35.71 1.29 4.20
CA MET A 1 34.88 1.92 3.16
C MET A 1 34.47 3.27 3.73
N GLU A 2 34.90 4.37 3.11
CA GLU A 2 34.57 5.72 3.59
C GLU A 2 33.29 6.20 2.91
N LEU A 3 32.15 5.76 3.43
CA LEU A 3 30.83 6.29 3.07
C LEU A 3 30.23 7.04 4.27
N PRO A 4 29.39 8.06 4.04
CA PRO A 4 28.56 8.63 5.09
C PRO A 4 27.78 7.55 5.87
N VAL A 5 27.55 7.75 7.17
CA VAL A 5 26.88 6.77 8.03
C VAL A 5 25.50 6.37 7.49
N VAL A 6 24.74 7.33 6.95
CA VAL A 6 23.40 7.07 6.38
C VAL A 6 23.44 6.11 5.18
N ASP A 7 24.47 6.21 4.35
CA ASP A 7 24.64 5.33 3.19
C ASP A 7 25.07 3.94 3.64
N GLN A 8 25.91 3.86 4.68
CA GLN A 8 26.24 2.57 5.30
C GLN A 8 25.02 1.89 5.91
N ASP A 9 24.14 2.63 6.58
CA ASP A 9 22.92 2.10 7.18
C ASP A 9 21.92 1.64 6.12
N PHE A 10 21.75 2.43 5.06
CA PHE A 10 20.97 2.01 3.89
C PHE A 10 21.50 0.69 3.31
N LEU A 11 22.81 0.56 3.12
CA LEU A 11 23.42 -0.67 2.59
C LEU A 11 23.24 -1.86 3.55
N ARG A 12 23.34 -1.65 4.86
CA ARG A 12 23.09 -2.70 5.87
C ARG A 12 21.65 -3.19 5.81
N GLU A 13 20.68 -2.28 5.74
CA GLU A 13 19.28 -2.64 5.59
C GLU A 13 19.00 -3.28 4.23
N LEU A 14 19.62 -2.81 3.14
CA LEU A 14 19.48 -3.42 1.82
C LEU A 14 19.98 -4.87 1.80
N VAL A 15 21.15 -5.13 2.40
CA VAL A 15 21.70 -6.49 2.52
C VAL A 15 20.82 -7.38 3.41
N LYS A 16 20.24 -6.80 4.47
CA LYS A 16 19.30 -7.53 5.34
C LYS A 16 18.01 -7.88 4.61
N VAL A 17 17.47 -6.96 3.81
CA VAL A 17 16.28 -7.19 2.98
C VAL A 17 16.57 -8.22 1.88
N SER A 18 17.72 -8.15 1.21
CA SER A 18 18.06 -9.08 0.12
C SER A 18 18.21 -10.54 0.57
N ARG A 19 18.51 -10.76 1.86
CA ARG A 19 18.56 -12.10 2.46
C ARG A 19 17.18 -12.65 2.84
N GLN A 20 16.12 -11.84 2.77
CA GLN A 20 14.78 -12.30 3.11
C GLN A 20 14.25 -13.23 2.02
N LYS A 21 13.71 -14.37 2.44
CA LYS A 21 13.08 -15.31 1.51
C LYS A 21 11.75 -14.74 1.03
N HIS A 22 11.67 -14.45 -0.25
CA HIS A 22 10.39 -14.13 -0.90
C HIS A 22 9.56 -15.40 -1.12
N HIS A 23 8.25 -15.25 -0.94
CA HIS A 23 7.28 -16.27 -1.27
C HIS A 23 6.59 -15.89 -2.58
N HIS A 24 6.15 -16.91 -3.30
CA HIS A 24 5.49 -16.72 -4.59
C HIS A 24 4.08 -17.29 -4.50
N VAL A 25 3.10 -16.50 -4.91
CA VAL A 25 1.70 -16.93 -5.00
C VAL A 25 1.33 -16.96 -6.48
N LYS A 26 1.04 -18.16 -6.99
CA LYS A 26 0.51 -18.36 -8.35
C LYS A 26 -1.01 -18.22 -8.32
N TRP A 27 -1.57 -17.46 -9.25
CA TRP A 27 -3.02 -17.23 -9.36
C TRP A 27 -3.41 -16.80 -10.77
N VAL A 28 -4.70 -16.89 -11.08
CA VAL A 28 -5.25 -16.52 -12.40
C VAL A 28 -5.97 -15.18 -12.24
N ASP A 29 -5.61 -14.21 -13.07
CA ASP A 29 -6.23 -12.88 -13.07
C ASP A 29 -7.61 -12.88 -13.75
N ARG A 30 -8.34 -11.77 -13.66
CA ARG A 30 -9.67 -11.58 -14.23
C ARG A 30 -9.76 -11.79 -15.74
N ASP A 31 -8.64 -11.64 -16.44
CA ASP A 31 -8.51 -11.83 -17.89
C ASP A 31 -8.11 -13.27 -18.27
N GLY A 32 -8.00 -14.17 -17.29
CA GLY A 32 -7.56 -15.55 -17.48
C GLY A 32 -6.04 -15.72 -17.53
N THR A 33 -5.26 -14.65 -17.35
CA THR A 33 -3.80 -14.72 -17.39
C THR A 33 -3.23 -15.30 -16.10
N ASP A 34 -2.34 -16.27 -16.22
CA ASP A 34 -1.54 -16.76 -15.09
C ASP A 34 -0.58 -15.67 -14.59
N ARG A 35 -0.66 -15.37 -13.30
CA ARG A 35 0.22 -14.43 -12.60
C ARG A 35 0.97 -15.10 -11.47
N VAL A 36 2.17 -14.59 -11.22
CA VAL A 36 2.96 -14.90 -10.03
C VAL A 36 3.20 -13.60 -9.29
N THR A 37 2.70 -13.51 -8.06
CA THR A 37 2.97 -12.38 -7.17
C THR A 37 4.03 -12.77 -6.16
N THR A 38 5.15 -12.04 -6.19
CA THR A 38 6.21 -12.14 -5.20
C THR A 38 5.82 -11.33 -3.97
N VAL A 39 5.87 -11.95 -2.80
CA VAL A 39 5.49 -11.36 -1.52
C VAL A 39 6.57 -11.61 -0.47
N SER A 40 6.84 -10.60 0.34
CA SER A 40 7.67 -10.69 1.54
C SER A 40 7.02 -11.57 2.61
N GLN A 41 7.79 -11.94 3.64
CA GLN A 41 7.28 -12.73 4.75
C GLN A 41 6.12 -12.04 5.48
N THR A 42 6.20 -10.72 5.66
CA THR A 42 5.16 -9.93 6.35
C THR A 42 3.87 -9.88 5.53
N GLU A 43 3.97 -9.73 4.21
CA GLU A 43 2.84 -9.78 3.29
C GLU A 43 2.17 -11.15 3.27
N VAL A 44 2.94 -12.25 3.28
CA VAL A 44 2.39 -13.61 3.36
C VAL A 44 1.58 -13.84 4.64
N VAL A 45 2.10 -13.39 5.78
CA VAL A 45 1.37 -13.53 7.06
C VAL A 45 0.04 -12.79 6.98
N ARG A 46 0.03 -11.57 6.44
CA ARG A 46 -1.20 -10.79 6.24
C ARG A 46 -2.16 -11.46 5.26
N LEU A 47 -1.65 -11.96 4.13
CA LEU A 47 -2.45 -12.65 3.11
C LEU A 47 -3.09 -13.93 3.68
N ASN A 48 -2.34 -14.71 4.47
CA ASN A 48 -2.85 -15.90 5.15
C ASN A 48 -3.97 -15.54 6.13
N ALA A 49 -3.80 -14.49 6.94
CA ALA A 49 -4.82 -14.05 7.89
C ALA A 49 -6.12 -13.63 7.18
N LEU A 50 -6.01 -12.91 6.05
CA LEU A 50 -7.17 -12.54 5.23
C LEU A 50 -7.85 -13.76 4.62
N ALA A 51 -7.08 -14.69 4.06
CA ALA A 51 -7.58 -15.92 3.47
C ALA A 51 -8.33 -16.78 4.51
N GLN A 52 -7.77 -16.91 5.71
CA GLN A 52 -8.40 -17.59 6.84
C GLN A 52 -9.70 -16.91 7.27
N ARG A 53 -9.70 -15.57 7.41
CA ARG A 53 -10.89 -14.80 7.80
C ARG A 53 -12.04 -14.98 6.81
N LEU A 54 -11.74 -15.09 5.53
CA LEU A 54 -12.71 -15.29 4.45
C LEU A 54 -13.00 -16.76 4.15
N ARG A 55 -12.29 -17.70 4.81
CA ARG A 55 -12.37 -19.15 4.59
C ARG A 55 -12.15 -19.56 3.12
N ILE A 56 -11.26 -18.86 2.43
CA ILE A 56 -10.86 -19.16 1.05
C ILE A 56 -9.35 -19.34 0.95
N GLY A 57 -8.87 -19.95 -0.14
CA GLY A 57 -7.45 -20.08 -0.40
C GLY A 57 -6.79 -18.77 -0.86
N LYS A 58 -5.47 -18.65 -0.71
CA LYS A 58 -4.70 -17.47 -1.17
C LYS A 58 -4.91 -17.14 -2.65
N THR A 59 -4.91 -18.16 -3.51
CA THR A 59 -5.12 -18.00 -4.95
C THR A 59 -6.49 -17.41 -5.26
N GLU A 60 -7.53 -17.89 -4.57
CA GLU A 60 -8.89 -17.36 -4.75
C GLU A 60 -9.03 -15.95 -4.17
N LEU A 61 -8.40 -15.68 -3.03
CA LEU A 61 -8.32 -14.33 -2.48
C LEU A 61 -7.67 -13.35 -3.46
N MET A 62 -6.56 -13.73 -4.12
CA MET A 62 -5.90 -12.90 -5.12
C MET A 62 -6.79 -12.65 -6.34
N ARG A 63 -7.48 -13.70 -6.83
CA ARG A 63 -8.46 -13.60 -7.92
C ARG A 63 -9.56 -12.58 -7.58
N GLN A 64 -10.17 -12.71 -6.40
CA GLN A 64 -11.21 -11.77 -5.95
C GLN A 64 -10.66 -10.35 -5.77
N ALA A 65 -9.44 -10.22 -5.25
CA ALA A 65 -8.80 -8.93 -5.06
C ALA A 65 -8.56 -8.17 -6.39
N ALA A 66 -8.40 -8.87 -7.51
CA ALA A 66 -8.27 -8.25 -8.83
C ALA A 66 -9.55 -7.52 -9.33
N HIS A 67 -10.68 -7.79 -8.70
CA HIS A 67 -11.93 -7.08 -8.97
C HIS A 67 -12.11 -5.83 -8.09
N LEU A 68 -11.21 -5.58 -7.13
CA LEU A 68 -11.28 -4.37 -6.32
C LEU A 68 -11.02 -3.14 -7.21
N PRO A 69 -11.80 -2.05 -7.04
CA PRO A 69 -11.54 -0.82 -7.78
C PRO A 69 -10.14 -0.32 -7.41
N ALA A 70 -9.40 0.17 -8.42
CA ALA A 70 -8.13 0.84 -8.17
C ALA A 70 -8.36 1.95 -7.15
N ALA A 71 -7.48 2.03 -6.15
CA ALA A 71 -7.56 3.09 -5.16
C ALA A 71 -7.62 4.43 -5.89
N ARG A 72 -8.71 5.19 -5.70
CA ARG A 72 -8.77 6.57 -6.18
C ARG A 72 -7.54 7.25 -5.61
N LYS A 73 -6.65 7.76 -6.49
CA LYS A 73 -5.64 8.70 -6.05
C LYS A 73 -6.43 9.84 -5.42
N ILE A 74 -6.42 9.92 -4.09
CA ILE A 74 -6.76 11.15 -3.42
C ILE A 74 -5.59 12.06 -3.76
N SER A 75 -5.61 12.64 -4.97
CA SER A 75 -4.86 13.85 -5.24
C SER A 75 -5.34 14.82 -4.18
N ALA A 76 -4.47 15.09 -3.22
CA ALA A 76 -4.69 16.07 -2.17
C ALA A 76 -4.87 17.45 -2.82
N VAL A 77 -6.06 17.73 -3.34
CA VAL A 77 -6.54 19.09 -3.51
C VAL A 77 -6.97 19.51 -2.11
N SER A 78 -5.99 20.08 -1.41
CA SER A 78 -6.21 20.91 -0.25
C SER A 78 -7.08 22.09 -0.69
N SER A 79 -8.40 21.97 -0.54
CA SER A 79 -9.29 23.13 -0.58
C SER A 79 -9.18 23.86 0.76
N HIS A 80 -8.05 24.54 0.95
CA HIS A 80 -7.99 25.67 1.87
C HIS A 80 -8.88 26.76 1.26
N THR A 81 -10.16 26.75 1.59
CA THR A 81 -11.07 27.87 1.31
C THR A 81 -10.63 29.00 2.24
N LYS A 82 -9.91 29.98 1.69
CA LYS A 82 -9.55 31.22 2.36
C LYS A 82 -10.82 32.09 2.42
N ILE A 83 -11.42 32.17 3.60
CA ILE A 83 -12.09 33.33 4.23
C ILE A 83 -12.70 34.40 3.32
N ASP A 84 -14.03 34.56 3.42
CA ASP A 84 -14.67 35.87 3.33
C ASP A 84 -14.90 36.41 4.75
N SER A 85 -13.94 37.20 5.23
CA SER A 85 -14.17 38.17 6.31
C SER A 85 -14.83 39.41 5.69
N ALA A 86 -16.16 39.43 5.62
CA ALA A 86 -16.93 40.63 5.38
C ALA A 86 -18.29 40.55 6.10
N ALA A 87 -18.62 41.60 6.84
CA ALA A 87 -19.74 41.75 7.80
C ALA A 87 -19.47 41.00 9.12
N ILE A 88 -19.22 41.67 10.25
CA ILE A 88 -20.15 42.58 10.92
C ILE A 88 -19.34 43.73 11.58
N SER A 89 -19.45 44.92 11.03
CA SER A 89 -19.22 46.18 11.75
C SER A 89 -20.30 47.15 11.30
N ALA A 90 -21.38 47.21 12.07
CA ALA A 90 -22.27 48.36 12.23
C ALA A 90 -23.47 47.91 13.07
N THR A 91 -23.52 48.29 14.34
CA THR A 91 -24.72 48.89 14.96
C THR A 91 -24.24 49.54 16.26
N ASN A 92 -24.06 50.85 16.20
CA ASN A 92 -24.03 51.72 17.36
C ASN A 92 -25.42 52.36 17.41
N LEU A 93 -26.15 52.15 18.51
CA LEU A 93 -27.06 53.10 19.17
C LEU A 93 -27.45 52.52 20.53
#